data_AF-A0A2M7M0J1-F1
#
_entry.id   AF-A0A2M7M0J1-F1
#
_cell.length_a   1.000
_cell.length_b   1.000
_cell.length_c   1.000
_cell.angle_alpha   90.00
_cell.angle_beta   90.00
_cell.angle_gamma   90.00
#
_symmetry.space_group_name_H-M   'P 1'
#
loop_
_entity.id
_entity.type
_entity.pdbx_description
1 polymer ?
#
loop_
_entity_poly.entity_id
_entity_poly.type
_entity_poly.pdbx_seq_one_letter_code
_entity_poly.pdbx_strand_id
1 'polypeptide(L)'
;MLKKAGLILLVIILLITTTVVWADENLLKEIESQLVDLKKQSESLSKNINTRQQEVAKLNQELDAIKTKTNQLAEEIVKKEKQVNLGEKTLGYQRILLNERARSYYKNSNKNALTLLSFITADNLSQSMENVFYQKTVVDEDRKTIIQIVLYIKNLEERKKQLENEKIRLNILQKEVDRQSQVVKAELTKDQQSHQVIQQQIASLTGRQQQILAQKLAGLNIPQSAGSGMGGCVDDREKDPGFGSRFTFFTFGIPHRVGMNQWGAYGRARSGQDYKEILNAYYNNVRIECRNFPDNKLNVQGYGGVNIHEYLKGLGEMPEGWGNDGAYQALKAQVVAAASFAFAYTNGGSGEICTTQSCQVYLGHNKGGRWEDAVNEVKNNCGDGIEVMVSNDTNE
;
A
#
# COMPACT_ATOMS: atom_id res chain seq x y z
N MET A 1 12.82 3.07 -28.81
CA MET A 1 11.49 3.00 -29.47
C MET A 1 10.73 4.33 -29.29
N LEU A 2 11.25 5.44 -29.83
CA LEU A 2 10.80 6.81 -29.48
C LEU A 2 10.24 7.61 -30.67
N LYS A 3 9.77 6.94 -31.74
CA LYS A 3 9.26 7.62 -32.95
C LYS A 3 7.79 7.32 -33.30
N LYS A 4 7.02 6.64 -32.45
CA LYS A 4 5.60 6.31 -32.74
C LYS A 4 4.56 7.05 -31.88
N ALA A 5 4.96 7.84 -30.89
CA ALA A 5 4.03 8.54 -30.00
C ALA A 5 3.54 9.91 -30.53
N GLY A 6 4.14 10.44 -31.60
CA GLY A 6 3.86 11.79 -32.09
C GLY A 6 2.69 11.92 -33.09
N LEU A 7 2.11 10.82 -33.57
CA LEU A 7 1.13 10.88 -34.66
C LEU A 7 -0.33 10.77 -34.21
N ILE A 8 -0.60 10.46 -32.93
CA ILE A 8 -1.97 10.24 -32.42
C ILE A 8 -2.58 11.54 -31.85
N LEU A 9 -1.78 12.58 -31.61
CA LEU A 9 -2.23 13.83 -30.98
C LEU A 9 -3.05 14.74 -31.93
N LEU A 10 -3.13 14.44 -33.23
CA LEU A 10 -3.64 15.38 -34.24
C LEU A 10 -5.01 15.01 -34.84
N VAL A 11 -5.65 13.93 -34.41
CA VAL A 11 -6.92 13.45 -35.02
C VAL A 11 -8.18 13.88 -34.25
N ILE A 12 -8.06 14.43 -33.03
CA ILE A 12 -9.23 14.60 -32.14
C ILE A 12 -9.94 15.97 -32.26
N ILE A 13 -9.42 16.93 -33.02
CA ILE A 13 -9.97 18.32 -33.03
C ILE A 13 -10.92 18.63 -34.20
N LEU A 14 -11.15 17.71 -35.14
CA LEU A 14 -11.89 18.04 -36.37
C LEU A 14 -13.13 17.18 -36.62
N LEU A 15 -14.15 17.26 -35.76
CA LEU A 15 -15.48 16.71 -36.05
C LEU A 15 -16.57 17.47 -35.28
N ILE A 16 -16.73 18.75 -35.63
CA ILE A 16 -17.96 19.51 -35.38
C ILE A 16 -18.49 19.92 -36.75
N THR A 17 -19.48 19.19 -37.26
CA THR A 17 -20.68 19.72 -37.96
C THR A 17 -21.54 18.56 -38.46
N THR A 18 -22.70 18.39 -37.82
CA THR A 18 -23.97 17.88 -38.37
C THR A 18 -23.94 16.66 -39.30
N THR A 19 -24.04 15.44 -38.74
CA THR A 19 -24.65 14.28 -39.42
C THR A 19 -25.37 13.33 -38.42
N VAL A 20 -26.69 13.49 -38.37
CA VAL A 20 -27.77 12.50 -38.25
C VAL A 20 -27.37 11.06 -37.81
N VAL A 21 -27.69 10.72 -36.55
CA VAL A 21 -28.10 9.42 -35.92
C VAL A 21 -27.32 8.12 -36.23
N TRP A 22 -26.81 7.91 -37.44
CA TRP A 22 -25.99 6.74 -37.83
C TRP A 22 -24.54 6.81 -37.32
N ALA A 23 -24.05 8.00 -36.97
CA ALA A 23 -22.71 8.18 -36.42
C ALA A 23 -22.57 7.66 -34.97
N ASP A 24 -23.67 7.64 -34.19
CA ASP A 24 -23.63 7.35 -32.76
C ASP A 24 -23.46 5.87 -32.41
N GLU A 25 -23.90 4.95 -33.27
CA GLU A 25 -23.72 3.51 -33.02
C GLU A 25 -22.26 3.08 -33.20
N ASN A 26 -21.63 3.51 -34.29
CA ASN A 26 -20.21 3.25 -34.52
C ASN A 26 -19.34 3.93 -33.45
N LEU A 27 -19.73 5.14 -33.02
CA LEU A 27 -19.06 5.86 -31.94
C LEU A 27 -19.18 5.13 -30.59
N LEU A 28 -20.35 4.63 -30.22
CA LEU A 28 -20.53 3.90 -28.95
C LEU A 28 -19.68 2.63 -28.92
N LYS A 29 -19.67 1.86 -30.03
CA LYS A 29 -18.84 0.65 -30.17
C LYS A 29 -17.35 0.95 -30.09
N GLU A 30 -16.91 2.06 -30.69
CA GLU A 30 -15.53 2.52 -30.62
C GLU A 30 -15.14 2.92 -29.18
N ILE A 31 -16.00 3.69 -28.49
CA ILE A 31 -15.79 4.06 -27.08
C ILE A 31 -15.71 2.81 -26.20
N GLU A 32 -16.58 1.82 -26.41
CA GLU A 32 -16.56 0.55 -25.66
C GLU A 32 -15.25 -0.22 -25.88
N SER A 33 -14.80 -0.33 -27.14
CA SER A 33 -13.53 -0.97 -27.47
C SER A 33 -12.36 -0.24 -26.80
N GLN A 34 -12.32 1.10 -26.88
CA GLN A 34 -11.29 1.91 -26.25
C GLN A 34 -11.29 1.76 -24.73
N LEU A 35 -12.46 1.71 -24.09
CA LEU A 35 -12.58 1.51 -22.65
C LEU A 35 -12.05 0.14 -22.22
N VAL A 36 -12.33 -0.93 -22.98
CA VAL A 36 -11.80 -2.27 -22.71
C VAL A 36 -10.27 -2.26 -22.79
N ASP A 37 -9.71 -1.69 -23.85
CA ASP A 37 -8.27 -1.63 -24.05
C ASP A 37 -7.57 -0.78 -22.97
N LEU A 38 -8.13 0.39 -22.63
CA LEU A 38 -7.59 1.26 -21.60
C LEU A 38 -7.66 0.62 -20.21
N LYS A 39 -8.75 -0.07 -19.87
CA LYS A 39 -8.88 -0.80 -18.60
C LYS A 39 -7.83 -1.91 -18.50
N LYS A 40 -7.63 -2.68 -19.58
CA LYS A 40 -6.58 -3.71 -19.64
C LYS A 40 -5.17 -3.13 -19.50
N GLN A 41 -4.90 -2.00 -20.16
CA GLN A 41 -3.63 -1.28 -20.01
C GLN A 41 -3.43 -0.77 -18.58
N SER A 42 -4.47 -0.21 -17.96
CA SER A 42 -4.43 0.26 -16.57
C SER A 42 -4.10 -0.87 -15.59
N GLU A 43 -4.72 -2.03 -15.75
CA GLU A 43 -4.47 -3.20 -14.89
C GLU A 43 -3.03 -3.71 -15.04
N SER A 44 -2.56 -3.85 -16.29
CA SER A 44 -1.17 -4.26 -16.55
C SER A 44 -0.16 -3.25 -15.99
N LEU A 45 -0.44 -1.95 -16.12
CA LEU A 45 0.44 -0.90 -15.63
C LEU A 45 0.44 -0.83 -14.09
N SER A 46 -0.72 -1.01 -13.45
CA SER A 46 -0.84 -1.12 -11.99
C SER A 46 0.01 -2.28 -11.44
N LYS A 47 0.00 -3.44 -12.12
CA LYS A 47 0.88 -4.57 -11.78
C LYS A 47 2.37 -4.23 -11.89
N ASN A 48 2.77 -3.53 -12.95
CA ASN A 48 4.15 -3.08 -13.14
C ASN A 48 4.58 -2.09 -12.04
N ILE A 49 3.71 -1.13 -11.70
CA ILE A 49 3.95 -0.16 -10.62
C ILE A 49 4.21 -0.89 -9.31
N ASN A 50 3.34 -1.83 -8.92
CA ASN A 50 3.50 -2.62 -7.69
C ASN A 50 4.81 -3.41 -7.68
N THR A 51 5.18 -4.01 -8.81
CA THR A 51 6.43 -4.79 -8.94
C THR A 51 7.66 -3.90 -8.78
N ARG A 52 7.70 -2.75 -9.47
CA ARG A 52 8.81 -1.79 -9.37
C ARG A 52 8.89 -1.13 -7.99
N GLN A 53 7.75 -0.91 -7.33
CA GLN A 53 7.72 -0.40 -5.96
C GLN A 53 8.41 -1.37 -4.99
N GLN A 54 8.17 -2.67 -5.14
CA GLN A 54 8.85 -3.71 -4.35
C GLN A 54 10.36 -3.78 -4.67
N GLU A 55 10.72 -3.66 -5.95
CA GLU A 55 12.14 -3.62 -6.37
C GLU A 55 12.89 -2.43 -5.76
N VAL A 56 12.29 -1.23 -5.79
CA VAL A 56 12.86 -0.03 -5.14
C VAL A 56 13.02 -0.24 -3.64
N ALA A 57 12.04 -0.84 -2.97
CA ALA A 57 12.13 -1.12 -1.54
C ALA A 57 13.30 -2.06 -1.23
N LYS A 58 13.48 -3.13 -2.02
CA LYS A 58 14.58 -4.08 -1.88
C LYS A 58 15.94 -3.41 -2.12
N LEU A 59 16.08 -2.62 -3.19
CA LEU A 59 17.33 -1.90 -3.48
C LEU A 59 17.70 -0.91 -2.37
N ASN A 60 16.73 -0.23 -1.77
CA ASN A 60 16.99 0.66 -0.64
C ASN A 60 17.44 -0.14 0.60
N GLN A 61 16.85 -1.29 0.87
CA GLN A 61 17.30 -2.18 1.96
C GLN A 61 18.75 -2.66 1.75
N GLU A 62 19.10 -3.05 0.52
CA GLU A 62 20.47 -3.44 0.16
C GLU A 62 21.45 -2.27 0.34
N LEU A 63 21.08 -1.05 -0.05
CA LEU A 63 21.88 0.15 0.17
C LEU A 63 22.13 0.43 1.65
N ASP A 64 21.12 0.29 2.49
CA ASP A 64 21.25 0.54 3.92
C ASP A 64 22.09 -0.54 4.62
N ALA A 65 21.98 -1.79 4.18
CA ALA A 65 22.86 -2.87 4.62
C ALA A 65 24.33 -2.61 4.21
N ILE A 66 24.57 -2.16 2.98
CA ILE A 66 25.91 -1.79 2.51
C ILE A 66 26.47 -0.63 3.33
N LYS A 67 25.70 0.45 3.54
CA LYS A 67 26.11 1.60 4.36
C LYS A 67 26.50 1.17 5.78
N THR A 68 25.70 0.31 6.40
CA THR A 68 25.95 -0.20 7.74
C THR A 68 27.27 -0.96 7.81
N LYS A 69 27.51 -1.87 6.87
CA LYS A 69 28.78 -2.61 6.77
C LYS A 69 29.97 -1.68 6.53
N THR A 70 29.83 -0.70 5.63
CA THR A 70 30.88 0.29 5.35
C THR A 70 31.26 1.10 6.60
N ASN A 71 30.29 1.47 7.43
CA ASN A 71 30.52 2.19 8.68
C ASN A 71 31.21 1.30 9.72
N GLN A 72 30.77 0.04 9.88
CA GLN A 72 31.41 -0.94 10.76
C GLN A 72 32.88 -1.16 10.38
N LEU A 73 33.17 -1.35 9.09
CA LEU A 73 34.55 -1.48 8.60
C LEU A 73 35.37 -0.22 8.88
N ALA A 74 34.80 0.97 8.72
CA ALA A 74 35.49 2.22 9.03
C ALA A 74 35.89 2.31 10.51
N GLU A 75 35.01 1.91 11.43
CA GLU A 75 35.32 1.86 12.85
C GLU A 75 36.39 0.81 13.19
N GLU A 76 36.34 -0.37 12.56
CA GLU A 76 37.35 -1.41 12.75
C GLU A 76 38.74 -0.97 12.28
N ILE A 77 38.83 -0.30 11.13
CA ILE A 77 40.08 0.25 10.60
C ILE A 77 40.69 1.24 11.61
N VAL A 78 39.89 2.14 12.18
CA VAL A 78 40.35 3.11 13.19
C VAL A 78 40.82 2.39 14.46
N LYS A 79 40.12 1.35 14.92
CA LYS A 79 40.56 0.54 16.07
C LYS A 79 41.90 -0.15 15.79
N LYS A 80 42.08 -0.72 14.60
CA LYS A 80 43.33 -1.39 14.19
C LYS A 80 44.49 -0.40 14.08
N GLU A 81 44.26 0.79 13.56
CA GLU A 81 45.26 1.86 13.52
C GLU A 81 45.73 2.28 14.92
N LYS A 82 44.81 2.40 15.89
CA LYS A 82 45.18 2.63 17.29
C LYS A 82 46.02 1.50 17.88
N GLN A 83 45.70 0.24 17.57
CA GLN A 83 46.47 -0.94 18.02
C GLN A 83 47.88 -0.97 17.42
N VAL A 84 48.03 -0.64 16.13
CA VAL A 84 49.34 -0.53 15.47
C VAL A 84 50.19 0.54 16.13
N ASN A 85 49.65 1.76 16.30
CA ASN A 85 50.37 2.87 16.93
C ASN A 85 50.83 2.55 18.37
N LEU A 86 50.00 1.84 19.15
CA LEU A 86 50.37 1.39 20.50
C LEU A 86 51.46 0.31 20.46
N GLY A 87 51.34 -0.63 19.52
CA GLY A 87 52.34 -1.67 19.28
C GLY A 87 53.71 -1.09 18.92
N GLU A 88 53.76 -0.10 18.02
CA GLU A 88 54.98 0.59 17.61
C GLU A 88 55.66 1.33 18.77
N LYS A 89 54.87 2.04 19.60
CA LYS A 89 55.38 2.66 20.83
C LYS A 89 56.01 1.62 21.76
N THR A 90 55.31 0.50 21.98
CA THR A 90 55.78 -0.61 22.83
C THR A 90 57.06 -1.23 22.29
N LEU A 91 57.14 -1.44 20.97
CA LEU A 91 58.34 -1.94 20.29
C LEU A 91 59.54 -1.00 20.51
N GLY A 92 59.31 0.32 20.43
CA GLY A 92 60.33 1.33 20.72
C GLY A 92 60.91 1.21 22.13
N TYR A 93 60.04 1.11 23.14
CA TYR A 93 60.46 0.90 24.53
C TYR A 93 61.24 -0.40 24.73
N GLN A 94 60.76 -1.51 24.16
CA GLN A 94 61.42 -2.81 24.28
C GLN A 94 62.81 -2.83 23.62
N ARG A 95 63.00 -2.13 22.50
CA ARG A 95 64.31 -1.97 21.85
C ARG A 95 65.31 -1.22 22.74
N ILE A 96 64.87 -0.15 23.40
CA ILE A 96 65.73 0.62 24.33
C ILE A 96 66.15 -0.28 25.50
N LEU A 97 65.19 -0.99 26.10
CA LEU A 97 65.45 -1.89 27.24
C LEU A 97 66.42 -3.02 26.87
N LEU A 98 66.22 -3.66 25.71
CA LEU A 98 67.13 -4.69 25.19
C LEU A 98 68.55 -4.13 25.02
N ASN A 99 68.69 -2.94 24.41
CA ASN A 99 70.00 -2.33 24.18
C ASN A 99 70.74 -2.05 25.50
N GLU A 100 70.04 -1.52 26.51
CA GLU A 100 70.62 -1.29 27.84
C GLU A 100 71.04 -2.60 28.52
N ARG A 101 70.19 -3.64 28.47
CA ARG A 101 70.48 -4.96 29.06
C ARG A 101 71.62 -5.68 28.34
N ALA A 102 71.65 -5.65 27.01
CA ALA A 102 72.73 -6.20 26.20
C ALA A 102 74.06 -5.50 26.46
N ARG A 103 74.05 -4.16 26.60
CA ARG A 103 75.23 -3.37 26.96
C ARG A 103 75.74 -3.71 28.36
N SER A 104 74.83 -3.88 29.33
CA SER A 104 75.17 -4.29 30.70
C SER A 104 75.80 -5.69 30.72
N TYR A 105 75.18 -6.65 30.03
CA TYR A 105 75.72 -8.00 29.84
C TYR A 105 77.11 -7.97 29.20
N TYR A 106 77.32 -7.20 28.12
CA TYR A 106 78.61 -7.12 27.44
C TYR A 106 79.71 -6.53 28.35
N LYS A 107 79.40 -5.44 29.07
CA LYS A 107 80.34 -4.82 30.03
C LYS A 107 80.70 -5.79 31.16
N ASN A 108 79.74 -6.55 31.67
CA ASN A 108 79.98 -7.54 32.72
C ASN A 108 80.66 -8.81 32.20
N SER A 109 80.38 -9.24 30.97
CA SER A 109 81.03 -10.37 30.31
C SER A 109 82.53 -10.12 30.13
N ASN A 110 82.95 -8.89 29.78
CA ASN A 110 84.37 -8.55 29.68
C ASN A 110 85.08 -8.50 31.03
N LYS A 111 84.39 -8.07 32.09
CA LYS A 111 84.90 -8.19 33.47
C LYS A 111 85.04 -9.67 33.84
N ASN A 112 84.07 -10.49 33.47
CA ASN A 112 84.04 -11.93 33.71
C ASN A 112 85.10 -12.71 32.92
N ALA A 113 85.55 -12.23 31.76
CA ALA A 113 86.67 -12.82 31.03
C ALA A 113 88.01 -12.71 31.79
N LEU A 114 88.24 -11.58 32.49
CA LEU A 114 89.34 -11.44 33.45
C LEU A 114 89.06 -12.18 34.77
N THR A 115 87.78 -12.37 35.10
CA THR A 115 87.33 -13.16 36.25
C THR A 115 87.49 -14.67 35.99
N LEU A 116 87.63 -15.14 34.73
CA LEU A 116 87.90 -16.55 34.37
C LEU A 116 89.21 -17.06 34.96
N LEU A 117 90.20 -16.18 35.12
CA LEU A 117 91.41 -16.48 35.89
C LEU A 117 91.14 -16.57 37.40
N SER A 118 90.19 -15.81 37.95
CA SER A 118 89.77 -15.91 39.37
C SER A 118 88.72 -16.99 39.66
N PHE A 119 88.07 -17.53 38.62
CA PHE A 119 87.08 -18.62 38.68
C PHE A 119 87.74 -19.97 39.02
N ILE A 120 89.04 -20.14 38.73
CA ILE A 120 89.82 -21.33 39.08
C ILE A 120 90.20 -21.32 40.58
N THR A 121 90.06 -20.18 41.27
CA THR A 121 90.58 -19.95 42.62
C THR A 121 89.51 -19.64 43.69
N ALA A 122 88.21 -19.72 43.38
CA ALA A 122 87.15 -19.22 44.27
C ALA A 122 86.05 -20.26 44.60
N ASP A 123 85.59 -20.31 45.86
CA ASP A 123 84.62 -21.25 46.43
C ASP A 123 83.14 -21.04 45.99
N ASN A 124 82.89 -20.15 45.04
CA ASN A 124 81.57 -19.60 44.70
C ASN A 124 81.28 -19.56 43.18
N LEU A 125 81.91 -20.48 42.44
CA LEU A 125 81.77 -20.70 40.99
C LEU A 125 80.30 -20.79 40.52
N SER A 126 79.43 -21.48 41.25
CA SER A 126 78.02 -21.68 40.86
C SER A 126 77.24 -20.37 40.78
N GLN A 127 77.41 -19.47 41.75
CA GLN A 127 76.68 -18.18 41.83
C GLN A 127 77.02 -17.25 40.65
N SER A 128 78.30 -17.25 40.24
CA SER A 128 78.78 -16.39 39.15
C SER A 128 78.40 -16.95 37.78
N MET A 129 78.38 -18.27 37.59
CA MET A 129 77.82 -18.90 36.38
C MET A 129 76.32 -18.63 36.26
N GLU A 130 75.57 -18.76 37.36
CA GLU A 130 74.13 -18.48 37.42
C GLU A 130 73.79 -17.06 36.97
N ASN A 131 74.56 -16.06 37.41
CA ASN A 131 74.38 -14.66 37.03
C ASN A 131 74.61 -14.39 35.52
N VAL A 132 75.59 -15.05 34.90
CA VAL A 132 75.87 -14.93 33.45
C VAL A 132 74.75 -15.57 32.64
N PHE A 133 74.32 -16.77 33.03
CA PHE A 133 73.20 -17.46 32.40
C PHE A 133 71.89 -16.68 32.54
N TYR A 134 71.64 -16.09 33.71
CA TYR A 134 70.47 -15.24 33.94
C TYR A 134 70.46 -14.02 32.99
N GLN A 135 71.56 -13.29 32.89
CA GLN A 135 71.65 -12.11 32.01
C GLN A 135 71.48 -12.48 30.53
N LYS A 136 72.06 -13.60 30.08
CA LYS A 136 71.87 -14.11 28.72
C LYS A 136 70.40 -14.47 28.46
N THR A 137 69.77 -15.21 29.37
CA THR A 137 68.35 -15.60 29.27
C THR A 137 67.43 -14.39 29.19
N VAL A 138 67.68 -13.34 29.97
CA VAL A 138 66.88 -12.10 29.92
C VAL A 138 66.98 -11.42 28.55
N VAL A 139 68.19 -11.32 27.96
CA VAL A 139 68.38 -10.75 26.61
C VAL A 139 67.69 -11.60 25.54
N ASP A 140 67.76 -12.92 25.66
CA ASP A 140 67.10 -13.85 24.74
C ASP A 140 65.55 -13.76 24.84
N GLU A 141 65.00 -13.62 26.04
CA GLU A 141 63.56 -13.40 26.27
C GLU A 141 63.07 -12.04 25.75
N ASP A 142 63.85 -10.97 25.92
CA ASP A 142 63.54 -9.66 25.35
C ASP A 142 63.52 -9.72 23.81
N ARG A 143 64.46 -10.45 23.20
CA ARG A 143 64.48 -10.68 21.74
C ARG A 143 63.23 -11.43 21.29
N LYS A 144 62.81 -12.48 22.00
CA LYS A 144 61.56 -13.21 21.67
C LYS A 144 60.34 -12.30 21.76
N THR A 145 60.26 -11.49 22.82
CA THR A 145 59.17 -10.53 23.03
C THR A 145 59.10 -9.50 21.90
N ILE A 146 60.25 -8.97 21.47
CA ILE A 146 60.33 -8.05 20.31
C ILE A 146 59.84 -8.74 19.03
N ILE A 147 60.24 -9.98 18.78
CA ILE A 147 59.79 -10.73 17.59
C ILE A 147 58.26 -10.91 17.64
N GLN A 148 57.69 -11.28 18.79
CA GLN A 148 56.25 -11.40 18.96
C GLN A 148 55.51 -10.09 18.69
N ILE A 149 56.02 -8.97 19.20
CA ILE A 149 55.44 -7.63 18.96
C ILE A 149 55.51 -7.28 17.47
N VAL A 150 56.64 -7.51 16.80
CA VAL A 150 56.79 -7.24 15.37
C VAL A 150 55.81 -8.08 14.54
N LEU A 151 55.68 -9.38 14.83
CA LEU A 151 54.73 -10.26 14.16
C LEU A 151 53.29 -9.81 14.39
N TYR A 152 52.96 -9.39 15.61
CA TYR A 152 51.64 -8.85 15.96
C TYR A 152 51.33 -7.57 15.17
N ILE A 153 52.24 -6.60 15.14
CA ILE A 153 52.07 -5.35 14.36
C ILE A 153 51.86 -5.68 12.89
N LYS A 154 52.71 -6.52 12.30
CA LYS A 154 52.61 -6.93 10.89
C LYS A 154 51.24 -7.55 10.58
N ASN A 155 50.74 -8.44 11.44
CA ASN A 155 49.42 -9.04 11.25
C ASN A 155 48.30 -7.99 11.32
N LEU A 156 48.39 -7.02 12.22
CA LEU A 156 47.43 -5.92 12.31
C LEU A 156 47.44 -5.04 11.05
N GLU A 157 48.61 -4.72 10.52
CA GLU A 157 48.76 -3.95 9.29
C GLU A 157 48.17 -4.68 8.07
N GLU A 158 48.48 -5.98 7.92
CA GLU A 158 47.91 -6.82 6.87
C GLU A 158 46.38 -6.86 6.97
N ARG A 159 45.84 -7.02 8.18
CA ARG A 159 44.39 -7.02 8.40
C ARG A 159 43.77 -5.65 8.11
N LYS A 160 44.40 -4.54 8.52
CA LYS A 160 43.95 -3.17 8.21
C LYS A 160 43.85 -2.98 6.69
N LYS A 161 44.88 -3.38 5.94
CA LYS A 161 44.91 -3.29 4.48
C LYS A 161 43.80 -4.12 3.81
N GLN A 162 43.49 -5.31 4.34
CA GLN A 162 42.36 -6.11 3.86
C GLN A 162 41.02 -5.38 4.06
N LEU A 163 40.80 -4.81 5.25
CA LEU A 163 39.57 -4.07 5.57
C LEU A 163 39.43 -2.80 4.71
N GLU A 164 40.53 -2.08 4.45
CA GLU A 164 40.53 -0.91 3.55
C GLU A 164 40.14 -1.29 2.12
N ASN A 165 40.67 -2.39 1.60
CA ASN A 165 40.30 -2.90 0.28
C ASN A 165 38.82 -3.32 0.21
N GLU A 166 38.32 -3.96 1.26
CA GLU A 166 36.90 -4.33 1.35
C GLU A 166 36.00 -3.09 1.38
N LYS A 167 36.36 -2.06 2.15
CA LYS A 167 35.65 -0.78 2.21
C LYS A 167 35.59 -0.10 0.83
N ILE A 168 36.69 -0.11 0.07
CA ILE A 168 36.72 0.44 -1.30
C ILE A 168 35.74 -0.32 -2.20
N ARG A 169 35.74 -1.65 -2.15
CA ARG A 169 34.82 -2.49 -2.93
C ARG A 169 33.36 -2.21 -2.60
N LEU A 170 33.02 -2.10 -1.31
CA LEU A 170 31.66 -1.79 -0.87
C LEU A 170 31.20 -0.40 -1.31
N ASN A 171 32.09 0.61 -1.30
CA ASN A 171 31.76 1.94 -1.81
C ASN A 171 31.48 1.95 -3.33
N ILE A 172 32.20 1.13 -4.10
CA ILE A 172 31.92 0.96 -5.53
C ILE A 172 30.56 0.30 -5.73
N LEU A 173 30.30 -0.79 -5.00
CA LEU A 173 29.01 -1.48 -5.04
C LEU A 173 27.86 -0.55 -4.64
N GLN A 174 28.04 0.26 -3.61
CA GLN A 174 27.06 1.25 -3.15
C GLN A 174 26.67 2.21 -4.27
N LYS A 175 27.65 2.75 -5.03
CA LYS A 175 27.38 3.65 -6.16
C LYS A 175 26.59 2.97 -7.27
N GLU A 176 26.90 1.71 -7.56
CA GLU A 176 26.20 0.97 -8.60
C GLU A 176 24.75 0.64 -8.20
N VAL A 177 24.52 0.19 -6.97
CA VAL A 177 23.17 -0.07 -6.46
C VAL A 177 22.36 1.23 -6.37
N ASP A 178 22.99 2.35 -5.98
CA ASP A 178 22.32 3.66 -5.95
C ASP A 178 21.91 4.12 -7.35
N ARG A 179 22.80 3.95 -8.35
CA ARG A 179 22.50 4.22 -9.75
C ARG A 179 21.31 3.37 -10.24
N GLN A 180 21.30 2.08 -9.94
CA GLN A 180 20.18 1.19 -10.30
C GLN A 180 18.87 1.62 -9.61
N SER A 181 18.91 1.94 -8.32
CA SER A 181 17.76 2.46 -7.56
C SER A 181 17.18 3.73 -8.18
N GLN A 182 18.03 4.67 -8.61
CA GLN A 182 17.61 5.90 -9.26
C GLN A 182 16.92 5.64 -10.62
N VAL A 183 17.46 4.72 -11.43
CA VAL A 183 16.86 4.34 -12.72
C VAL A 183 15.46 3.74 -12.51
N VAL A 184 15.33 2.77 -11.59
CA VAL A 184 14.04 2.12 -11.32
C VAL A 184 13.03 3.13 -10.74
N LYS A 185 13.46 4.04 -9.86
CA LYS A 185 12.60 5.13 -9.34
C LYS A 185 12.11 6.07 -10.44
N ALA A 186 12.97 6.41 -11.41
CA ALA A 186 12.58 7.25 -12.53
C ALA A 186 11.56 6.54 -13.45
N GLU A 187 11.72 5.24 -13.69
CA GLU A 187 10.73 4.44 -14.43
C GLU A 187 9.40 4.32 -13.68
N LEU A 188 9.44 4.06 -12.36
CA LEU A 188 8.26 4.02 -11.51
C LEU A 188 7.46 5.34 -11.57
N THR A 189 8.15 6.48 -11.55
CA THR A 189 7.49 7.79 -11.65
C THR A 189 6.77 7.96 -12.99
N LYS A 190 7.39 7.52 -14.10
CA LYS A 190 6.78 7.56 -15.44
C LYS A 190 5.57 6.63 -15.54
N ASP A 191 5.65 5.45 -14.95
CA ASP A 191 4.55 4.48 -14.91
C ASP A 191 3.37 5.06 -14.11
N GLN A 192 3.62 5.67 -12.96
CA GLN A 192 2.59 6.34 -12.14
C GLN A 192 1.91 7.49 -12.88
N GLN A 193 2.68 8.35 -13.56
CA GLN A 193 2.13 9.45 -14.37
C GLN A 193 1.26 8.90 -15.52
N SER A 194 1.76 7.87 -16.22
CA SER A 194 1.01 7.24 -17.31
C SER A 194 -0.29 6.60 -16.82
N HIS A 195 -0.27 5.98 -15.64
CA HIS A 195 -1.46 5.39 -15.01
C HIS A 195 -2.51 6.46 -14.69
N GLN A 196 -2.09 7.62 -14.16
CA GLN A 196 -3.01 8.75 -13.91
C GLN A 196 -3.68 9.26 -15.19
N VAL A 197 -2.92 9.39 -16.29
CA VAL A 197 -3.46 9.80 -17.59
C VAL A 197 -4.49 8.79 -18.11
N ILE A 198 -4.18 7.48 -18.03
CA ILE A 198 -5.11 6.42 -18.44
C ILE A 198 -6.40 6.47 -17.61
N GLN A 199 -6.31 6.69 -16.30
CA GLN A 199 -7.48 6.81 -15.43
C GLN A 199 -8.37 8.00 -15.80
N GLN A 200 -7.77 9.15 -16.12
CA GLN A 200 -8.52 10.33 -16.60
C GLN A 200 -9.22 10.04 -17.94
N GLN A 201 -8.55 9.34 -18.86
CA GLN A 201 -9.16 8.94 -20.14
C GLN A 201 -10.34 7.98 -19.94
N ILE A 202 -10.20 7.00 -19.04
CA ILE A 202 -11.29 6.07 -18.69
C ILE A 202 -12.49 6.85 -18.16
N ALA A 203 -12.28 7.79 -17.23
CA ALA A 203 -13.35 8.61 -16.67
C ALA A 203 -14.06 9.43 -17.76
N SER A 204 -13.30 10.09 -18.63
CA SER A 204 -13.84 10.90 -19.73
C SER A 204 -14.64 10.06 -20.73
N LEU A 205 -14.13 8.91 -21.16
CA LEU A 205 -14.82 8.03 -22.10
C LEU A 205 -16.06 7.39 -21.48
N THR A 206 -16.00 7.03 -20.20
CA THR A 206 -17.16 6.51 -19.46
C THR A 206 -18.26 7.56 -19.36
N GLY A 207 -17.90 8.82 -19.04
CA GLY A 207 -18.85 9.93 -19.02
C GLY A 207 -19.49 10.16 -20.39
N ARG A 208 -18.70 10.13 -21.47
CA ARG A 208 -19.21 10.25 -22.84
C ARG A 208 -20.12 9.09 -23.22
N GLN A 209 -19.79 7.86 -22.84
CA GLN A 209 -20.64 6.69 -23.04
C GLN A 209 -22.00 6.88 -22.38
N GLN A 210 -22.03 7.31 -21.11
CA GLN A 210 -23.26 7.57 -20.37
C GLN A 210 -24.11 8.67 -21.01
N GLN A 211 -23.48 9.74 -21.51
CA GLN A 211 -24.17 10.82 -22.23
C GLN A 211 -24.85 10.32 -23.50
N ILE A 212 -24.14 9.54 -24.33
CA ILE A 212 -24.71 8.98 -25.58
C ILE A 212 -25.86 8.04 -25.25
N LEU A 213 -25.71 7.16 -24.24
CA LEU A 213 -26.78 6.27 -23.81
C LEU A 213 -28.00 7.04 -23.30
N ALA A 214 -27.80 8.09 -22.49
CA ALA A 214 -28.88 8.95 -22.01
C ALA A 214 -29.61 9.67 -23.15
N GLN A 215 -28.87 10.20 -24.15
CA GLN A 215 -29.45 10.84 -25.33
C GLN A 215 -30.26 9.86 -26.18
N LYS A 216 -29.74 8.65 -26.42
CA LYS A 216 -30.47 7.58 -27.13
C LYS A 216 -31.75 7.21 -26.40
N LEU A 217 -31.67 6.98 -25.08
CA LEU A 217 -32.83 6.64 -24.26
C LEU A 217 -33.89 7.76 -24.22
N ALA A 218 -33.46 9.03 -24.16
CA ALA A 218 -34.36 10.17 -24.23
C ALA A 218 -35.06 10.25 -25.60
N GLY A 219 -34.35 9.95 -26.70
CA GLY A 219 -34.90 9.93 -28.05
C GLY A 219 -36.01 8.89 -28.28
N LEU A 220 -36.11 7.86 -27.45
CA LEU A 220 -37.17 6.86 -27.54
C LEU A 220 -38.53 7.35 -27.04
N ASN A 221 -38.56 8.47 -26.31
CA ASN A 221 -39.77 9.06 -25.73
C ASN A 221 -40.61 8.04 -24.92
N ILE A 222 -39.94 7.13 -24.21
CA ILE A 222 -40.59 6.14 -23.34
C ILE A 222 -40.77 6.77 -21.95
N PRO A 223 -41.98 6.73 -21.34
CA PRO A 223 -42.19 7.21 -19.98
C PRO A 223 -41.20 6.56 -18.99
N GLN A 224 -40.43 7.38 -18.27
CA GLN A 224 -39.40 6.91 -17.34
C GLN A 224 -39.92 6.66 -15.92
N SER A 225 -41.13 7.11 -15.60
CA SER A 225 -41.80 6.81 -14.34
C SER A 225 -43.31 6.92 -14.51
N ALA A 226 -44.08 6.26 -13.64
CA ALA A 226 -45.54 6.35 -13.67
C ALA A 226 -46.07 7.74 -13.27
N GLY A 227 -45.23 8.60 -12.69
CA GLY A 227 -45.62 9.91 -12.16
C GLY A 227 -45.17 11.13 -12.96
N SER A 228 -44.24 10.98 -13.92
CA SER A 228 -43.53 12.12 -14.53
C SER A 228 -43.85 12.41 -16.01
N GLY A 229 -44.91 11.83 -16.60
CA GLY A 229 -45.28 12.22 -17.97
C GLY A 229 -46.50 11.51 -18.54
N MET A 230 -47.24 12.26 -19.38
CA MET A 230 -48.39 11.87 -20.21
C MET A 230 -48.58 10.37 -20.45
N GLY A 231 -49.56 9.79 -19.74
CA GLY A 231 -50.31 8.61 -20.20
C GLY A 231 -49.64 7.24 -20.05
N GLY A 232 -50.01 6.53 -18.98
CA GLY A 232 -50.13 5.06 -18.94
C GLY A 232 -48.90 4.21 -19.25
N CYS A 233 -49.07 2.89 -19.17
CA CYS A 233 -48.07 1.93 -19.61
C CYS A 233 -47.97 1.98 -21.14
N VAL A 234 -46.86 2.50 -21.68
CA VAL A 234 -46.56 2.44 -23.12
C VAL A 234 -45.80 1.16 -23.42
N ASP A 235 -46.31 0.35 -24.33
CA ASP A 235 -45.60 -0.82 -24.85
C ASP A 235 -44.39 -0.36 -25.67
N ASP A 236 -43.19 -0.74 -25.23
CA ASP A 236 -41.92 -0.38 -25.85
C ASP A 236 -41.28 -1.53 -26.63
N ARG A 237 -41.97 -2.67 -26.80
CA ARG A 237 -41.46 -3.86 -27.51
C ARG A 237 -41.07 -3.61 -28.95
N GLU A 238 -41.72 -2.64 -29.59
CA GLU A 238 -41.50 -2.27 -30.99
C GLU A 238 -40.58 -1.06 -31.15
N LYS A 239 -40.07 -0.48 -30.05
CA LYS A 239 -39.16 0.67 -30.09
C LYS A 239 -37.74 0.19 -30.40
N ASP A 240 -37.19 0.68 -31.51
CA ASP A 240 -35.80 0.40 -31.87
C ASP A 240 -34.85 1.34 -31.11
N PRO A 241 -33.98 0.83 -30.23
CA PRO A 241 -33.05 1.67 -29.49
C PRO A 241 -31.88 2.20 -30.34
N GLY A 242 -31.82 1.89 -31.64
CA GLY A 242 -30.85 2.45 -32.57
C GLY A 242 -29.42 1.96 -32.31
N PHE A 243 -29.30 0.68 -31.93
CA PHE A 243 -28.03 -0.05 -31.88
C PHE A 243 -28.24 -1.50 -32.36
N GLY A 244 -27.19 -2.08 -32.97
CA GLY A 244 -27.15 -3.38 -33.64
C GLY A 244 -27.22 -4.56 -32.67
N SER A 245 -26.81 -5.76 -33.13
CA SER A 245 -26.93 -7.08 -32.46
C SER A 245 -27.30 -7.01 -30.97
N ARG A 246 -28.61 -7.14 -30.69
CA ARG A 246 -29.18 -6.86 -29.37
C ARG A 246 -29.89 -8.06 -28.77
N PHE A 247 -29.68 -8.25 -27.48
CA PHE A 247 -30.60 -9.00 -26.63
C PHE A 247 -31.60 -8.01 -26.06
N THR A 248 -32.88 -8.33 -26.17
CA THR A 248 -33.93 -7.49 -25.57
C THR A 248 -34.59 -8.26 -24.43
N PHE A 249 -34.65 -7.64 -23.27
CA PHE A 249 -35.34 -8.15 -22.10
C PHE A 249 -36.56 -7.27 -21.87
N PHE A 250 -37.72 -7.89 -21.79
CA PHE A 250 -38.98 -7.19 -21.53
C PHE A 250 -39.42 -7.47 -20.09
N THR A 251 -39.90 -6.42 -19.43
CA THR A 251 -40.49 -6.51 -18.10
C THR A 251 -41.89 -5.92 -18.13
N PHE A 252 -42.81 -6.47 -17.34
CA PHE A 252 -44.13 -5.89 -17.18
C PHE A 252 -44.10 -4.80 -16.09
N GLY A 253 -44.70 -3.65 -16.36
CA GLY A 253 -44.78 -2.49 -15.45
C GLY A 253 -44.01 -1.28 -15.95
N ILE A 254 -44.27 -0.10 -15.36
CA ILE A 254 -43.50 1.12 -15.64
C ILE A 254 -42.31 1.12 -14.69
N PRO A 255 -41.07 0.90 -15.15
CA PRO A 255 -39.92 0.99 -14.27
C PRO A 255 -39.79 2.44 -13.83
N HIS A 256 -39.84 2.71 -12.52
CA HIS A 256 -39.70 4.06 -12.01
C HIS A 256 -38.28 4.64 -12.23
N ARG A 257 -37.31 3.81 -12.66
CA ARG A 257 -35.88 4.13 -12.89
C ARG A 257 -35.21 4.89 -11.73
N VAL A 258 -35.83 4.86 -10.57
CA VAL A 258 -35.45 5.53 -9.33
C VAL A 258 -35.46 4.46 -8.25
N GLY A 259 -34.41 4.45 -7.42
CA GLY A 259 -34.22 3.49 -6.33
C GLY A 259 -33.13 2.46 -6.58
N MET A 260 -32.80 1.71 -5.52
CA MET A 260 -31.74 0.70 -5.52
C MET A 260 -32.26 -0.67 -5.98
N ASN A 261 -31.72 -1.18 -7.09
CA ASN A 261 -32.01 -2.56 -7.51
C ASN A 261 -31.27 -3.55 -6.60
N GLN A 262 -32.00 -4.39 -5.87
CA GLN A 262 -31.43 -5.32 -4.88
C GLN A 262 -30.41 -6.30 -5.50
N TRP A 263 -30.72 -6.89 -6.66
CA TRP A 263 -29.79 -7.82 -7.35
C TRP A 263 -28.55 -7.13 -7.93
N GLY A 264 -28.68 -5.89 -8.38
CA GLY A 264 -27.54 -5.10 -8.82
C GLY A 264 -26.66 -4.66 -7.65
N ALA A 265 -27.25 -4.31 -6.50
CA ALA A 265 -26.52 -4.08 -5.25
C ALA A 265 -25.78 -5.36 -4.80
N TYR A 266 -26.42 -6.52 -4.90
CA TYR A 266 -25.80 -7.83 -4.67
C TYR A 266 -24.58 -8.06 -5.57
N GLY A 267 -24.71 -7.83 -6.88
CA GLY A 267 -23.60 -7.97 -7.83
C GLY A 267 -22.44 -7.00 -7.55
N ARG A 268 -22.74 -5.75 -7.21
CA ARG A 268 -21.73 -4.74 -6.84
C ARG A 268 -21.00 -5.11 -5.56
N ALA A 269 -21.72 -5.54 -4.53
CA ALA A 269 -21.13 -6.01 -3.28
C ALA A 269 -20.18 -7.20 -3.51
N ARG A 270 -20.59 -8.18 -4.33
CA ARG A 270 -19.73 -9.32 -4.71
C ARG A 270 -18.53 -8.92 -5.55
N SER A 271 -18.59 -7.77 -6.21
CA SER A 271 -17.46 -7.18 -6.93
C SER A 271 -16.51 -6.37 -6.02
N GLY A 272 -16.75 -6.40 -4.70
CA GLY A 272 -15.89 -5.76 -3.70
C GLY A 272 -16.26 -4.31 -3.37
N GLN A 273 -17.35 -3.77 -3.93
CA GLN A 273 -17.80 -2.41 -3.60
C GLN A 273 -18.38 -2.35 -2.19
N ASP A 274 -18.05 -1.29 -1.45
CA ASP A 274 -18.66 -1.00 -0.16
C ASP A 274 -20.09 -0.43 -0.31
N TYR A 275 -20.84 -0.39 0.80
CA TYR A 275 -22.22 0.07 0.75
C TYR A 275 -22.38 1.53 0.32
N LYS A 276 -21.40 2.40 0.56
CA LYS A 276 -21.44 3.81 0.14
C LYS A 276 -21.22 3.93 -1.36
N GLU A 277 -20.27 3.17 -1.90
CA GLU A 277 -20.04 3.04 -3.34
C GLU A 277 -21.29 2.49 -4.05
N ILE A 278 -21.95 1.49 -3.44
CA ILE A 278 -23.21 0.96 -3.95
C ILE A 278 -24.30 2.04 -3.96
N LEU A 279 -24.52 2.73 -2.84
CA LEU A 279 -25.54 3.79 -2.75
C LEU A 279 -25.28 4.93 -3.74
N ASN A 280 -24.04 5.40 -3.86
CA ASN A 280 -23.65 6.43 -4.84
C ASN A 280 -23.82 5.99 -6.30
N ALA A 281 -23.91 4.68 -6.56
CA ALA A 281 -24.20 4.18 -7.90
C ALA A 281 -25.69 4.21 -8.26
N TYR A 282 -26.58 4.26 -7.26
CA TYR A 282 -28.04 4.29 -7.44
C TYR A 282 -28.66 5.66 -7.17
N TYR A 283 -28.04 6.44 -6.29
CA TYR A 283 -28.50 7.76 -5.88
C TYR A 283 -27.41 8.78 -6.20
N ASN A 284 -27.69 9.64 -7.17
CA ASN A 284 -26.75 10.69 -7.59
C ASN A 284 -26.87 11.89 -6.66
N ASN A 285 -25.74 12.56 -6.42
CA ASN A 285 -25.66 13.81 -5.65
C ASN A 285 -26.28 13.74 -4.25
N VAL A 286 -26.10 12.61 -3.57
CA VAL A 286 -26.48 12.43 -2.17
C VAL A 286 -25.24 12.40 -1.29
N ARG A 287 -25.43 12.70 -0.01
CA ARG A 287 -24.48 12.42 1.07
C ARG A 287 -25.16 11.58 2.13
N ILE A 288 -24.36 10.84 2.89
CA ILE A 288 -24.86 10.04 4.01
C ILE A 288 -24.67 10.85 5.29
N GLU A 289 -25.74 11.04 6.05
CA GLU A 289 -25.75 11.77 7.31
C GLU A 289 -26.51 11.00 8.40
N CYS A 290 -26.19 11.30 9.66
CA CYS A 290 -26.95 10.79 10.79
C CYS A 290 -28.18 11.66 11.06
N ARG A 291 -29.36 11.05 11.12
CA ARG A 291 -30.61 11.69 11.54
C ARG A 291 -31.24 10.93 12.70
N ASN A 292 -32.05 11.63 13.49
CA ASN A 292 -32.74 11.06 14.65
C ASN A 292 -34.25 11.10 14.42
N PHE A 293 -34.93 10.06 14.86
CA PHE A 293 -36.38 10.06 15.03
C PHE A 293 -36.74 10.62 16.42
N PRO A 294 -37.87 11.32 16.58
CA PRO A 294 -38.41 11.66 17.89
C PRO A 294 -38.53 10.40 18.77
N ASP A 295 -37.90 10.42 19.94
CA ASP A 295 -37.81 9.29 20.88
C ASP A 295 -37.31 7.97 20.27
N ASN A 296 -36.60 8.02 19.14
CA ASN A 296 -36.21 6.86 18.33
C ASN A 296 -37.38 5.95 17.94
N LYS A 297 -38.59 6.51 17.81
CA LYS A 297 -39.82 5.78 17.49
C LYS A 297 -40.34 6.11 16.10
N LEU A 298 -40.93 5.10 15.47
CA LEU A 298 -41.64 5.17 14.21
C LEU A 298 -43.04 4.58 14.42
N ASN A 299 -44.08 5.27 13.99
CA ASN A 299 -45.44 4.72 14.02
C ASN A 299 -45.61 3.75 12.85
N VAL A 300 -45.82 2.48 13.15
CA VAL A 300 -45.97 1.41 12.16
C VAL A 300 -47.39 0.89 12.19
N GLN A 301 -48.05 0.88 11.03
CA GLN A 301 -49.45 0.48 10.91
C GLN A 301 -49.69 -0.93 11.47
N GLY A 302 -50.56 -1.04 12.47
CA GLY A 302 -50.88 -2.30 13.16
C GLY A 302 -49.90 -2.72 14.27
N TYR A 303 -48.80 -1.98 14.49
CA TYR A 303 -47.79 -2.26 15.53
C TYR A 303 -47.56 -1.08 16.49
N GLY A 304 -48.05 0.11 16.16
CA GLY A 304 -47.90 1.30 17.00
C GLY A 304 -46.48 1.88 16.95
N GLY A 305 -46.05 2.53 18.03
CA GLY A 305 -44.71 3.14 18.12
C GLY A 305 -43.61 2.10 18.30
N VAL A 306 -42.90 1.77 17.23
CA VAL A 306 -41.79 0.80 17.20
C VAL A 306 -40.45 1.55 17.23
N ASN A 307 -39.45 1.03 17.95
CA ASN A 307 -38.10 1.60 17.88
C ASN A 307 -37.54 1.48 16.45
N ILE A 308 -36.93 2.55 15.92
CA ILE A 308 -36.47 2.57 14.51
C ILE A 308 -35.48 1.45 14.18
N HIS A 309 -34.59 1.07 15.12
CA HIS A 309 -33.63 0.00 14.90
C HIS A 309 -34.31 -1.37 14.85
N GLU A 310 -35.31 -1.59 15.70
CA GLU A 310 -36.12 -2.81 15.70
C GLU A 310 -37.04 -2.89 14.48
N TYR A 311 -37.50 -1.73 13.98
CA TYR A 311 -38.18 -1.64 12.69
C TYR A 311 -37.27 -2.11 11.54
N LEU A 312 -36.05 -1.57 11.44
CA LEU A 312 -35.08 -1.95 10.40
C LEU A 312 -34.70 -3.44 10.47
N LYS A 313 -34.51 -3.99 11.67
CA LYS A 313 -34.26 -5.44 11.87
C LYS A 313 -35.42 -6.32 11.42
N GLY A 314 -36.64 -5.80 11.41
CA GLY A 314 -37.83 -6.52 10.98
C GLY A 314 -38.15 -6.43 9.48
N LEU A 315 -37.28 -5.86 8.66
CA LEU A 315 -37.53 -5.75 7.21
C LEU A 315 -37.24 -7.07 6.46
N GLY A 316 -38.21 -7.48 5.65
CA GLY A 316 -38.23 -8.77 4.95
C GLY A 316 -37.63 -8.76 3.54
N GLU A 317 -37.29 -7.61 2.96
CA GLU A 317 -37.07 -7.45 1.51
C GLU A 317 -35.88 -8.24 0.94
N MET A 318 -34.70 -8.18 1.58
CA MET A 318 -33.50 -8.86 1.10
C MET A 318 -33.19 -10.14 1.88
N PRO A 319 -32.90 -11.29 1.24
CA PRO A 319 -32.55 -12.53 1.95
C PRO A 319 -31.32 -12.35 2.86
N GLU A 320 -31.39 -12.85 4.11
CA GLU A 320 -30.25 -12.71 5.05
C GLU A 320 -29.01 -13.49 4.58
N GLY A 321 -29.21 -14.64 3.91
CA GLY A 321 -28.14 -15.46 3.35
C GLY A 321 -27.22 -14.74 2.38
N TRP A 322 -27.64 -13.63 1.77
CA TRP A 322 -26.78 -12.81 0.91
C TRP A 322 -25.56 -12.25 1.66
N GLY A 323 -25.67 -12.07 2.99
CA GLY A 323 -24.55 -11.68 3.84
C GLY A 323 -23.45 -12.74 3.95
N ASN A 324 -23.77 -14.01 3.66
CA ASN A 324 -22.82 -15.12 3.62
C ASN A 324 -22.28 -15.36 2.20
N ASP A 325 -23.00 -14.95 1.16
CA ASP A 325 -22.64 -15.13 -0.26
C ASP A 325 -21.75 -14.02 -0.83
N GLY A 326 -21.06 -13.27 0.04
CA GLY A 326 -20.18 -12.17 -0.35
C GLY A 326 -20.91 -10.89 -0.74
N ALA A 327 -22.21 -10.77 -0.46
CA ALA A 327 -23.02 -9.58 -0.73
C ALA A 327 -23.42 -8.82 0.55
N TYR A 328 -22.63 -8.94 1.61
CA TYR A 328 -22.90 -8.30 2.90
C TYR A 328 -23.05 -6.78 2.80
N GLN A 329 -22.26 -6.12 1.94
CA GLN A 329 -22.36 -4.68 1.70
C GLN A 329 -23.70 -4.27 1.06
N ALA A 330 -24.35 -5.17 0.31
CA ALA A 330 -25.68 -4.91 -0.23
C ALA A 330 -26.74 -4.83 0.88
N LEU A 331 -26.63 -5.67 1.93
CA LEU A 331 -27.52 -5.60 3.08
C LEU A 331 -27.39 -4.25 3.79
N LYS A 332 -26.16 -3.78 4.02
CA LYS A 332 -25.91 -2.45 4.61
C LYS A 332 -26.47 -1.32 3.76
N ALA A 333 -26.28 -1.38 2.44
CA ALA A 333 -26.84 -0.39 1.52
C ALA A 333 -28.37 -0.35 1.63
N GLN A 334 -29.01 -1.51 1.73
CA GLN A 334 -30.46 -1.60 1.92
C GLN A 334 -30.92 -1.05 3.25
N VAL A 335 -30.18 -1.26 4.34
CA VAL A 335 -30.50 -0.67 5.65
C VAL A 335 -30.56 0.86 5.54
N VAL A 336 -29.56 1.50 4.95
CA VAL A 336 -29.52 2.96 4.78
C VAL A 336 -30.61 3.44 3.83
N ALA A 337 -30.82 2.75 2.71
CA ALA A 337 -31.91 3.08 1.77
C ALA A 337 -33.28 2.98 2.44
N ALA A 338 -33.48 1.94 3.25
CA ALA A 338 -34.71 1.71 3.96
C ALA A 338 -34.96 2.76 5.05
N ALA A 339 -33.92 3.11 5.80
CA ALA A 339 -33.97 4.13 6.83
C ALA A 339 -34.26 5.52 6.22
N SER A 340 -33.66 5.82 5.06
CA SER A 340 -33.91 7.06 4.30
C SER A 340 -35.37 7.15 3.85
N PHE A 341 -35.92 6.05 3.31
CA PHE A 341 -37.32 5.98 2.91
C PHE A 341 -38.25 6.19 4.11
N ALA A 342 -38.05 5.47 5.22
CA ALA A 342 -38.86 5.61 6.41
C ALA A 342 -38.84 7.04 6.95
N PHE A 343 -37.67 7.68 6.97
CA PHE A 343 -37.50 9.06 7.42
C PHE A 343 -38.24 10.05 6.52
N ALA A 344 -38.06 9.97 5.21
CA ALA A 344 -38.73 10.86 4.25
C ALA A 344 -40.24 10.64 4.21
N TYR A 345 -40.68 9.38 4.14
CA TYR A 345 -42.09 9.01 4.05
C TYR A 345 -42.91 9.47 5.26
N THR A 346 -42.31 9.43 6.44
CA THR A 346 -42.98 9.83 7.69
C THR A 346 -42.68 11.26 8.13
N ASN A 347 -42.04 12.08 7.29
CA ASN A 347 -41.62 13.43 7.66
C ASN A 347 -40.84 13.46 8.99
N GLY A 348 -39.77 12.66 9.05
CA GLY A 348 -38.90 12.50 10.22
C GLY A 348 -39.52 11.75 11.40
N GLY A 349 -40.53 10.90 11.18
CA GLY A 349 -41.20 10.11 12.23
C GLY A 349 -42.54 10.65 12.71
N SER A 350 -43.01 11.77 12.16
CA SER A 350 -44.30 12.36 12.53
C SER A 350 -45.49 11.58 11.97
N GLY A 351 -45.30 10.91 10.83
CA GLY A 351 -46.31 10.10 10.13
C GLY A 351 -46.29 8.62 10.51
N GLU A 352 -47.27 7.88 9.98
CA GLU A 352 -47.35 6.42 10.08
C GLU A 352 -46.85 5.76 8.78
N ILE A 353 -46.13 4.64 8.89
CA ILE A 353 -45.68 3.84 7.75
C ILE A 353 -46.48 2.53 7.64
N CYS A 354 -46.82 2.13 6.41
CA CYS A 354 -47.49 0.87 6.13
C CYS A 354 -46.51 -0.32 6.13
N THR A 355 -47.02 -1.55 6.31
CA THR A 355 -46.20 -2.78 6.41
C THR A 355 -46.17 -3.63 5.14
N THR A 356 -46.88 -3.18 4.10
CA THR A 356 -47.01 -3.90 2.83
C THR A 356 -45.86 -3.57 1.88
N GLN A 357 -45.82 -4.25 0.73
CA GLN A 357 -44.88 -3.99 -0.36
C GLN A 357 -44.99 -2.57 -0.94
N SER A 358 -46.06 -1.83 -0.65
CA SER A 358 -46.20 -0.42 -1.05
C SER A 358 -45.31 0.52 -0.23
N CYS A 359 -44.92 0.12 0.98
CA CYS A 359 -43.94 0.82 1.80
C CYS A 359 -42.69 -0.05 1.92
N GLN A 360 -42.53 -0.74 3.05
CA GLN A 360 -41.44 -1.66 3.30
C GLN A 360 -42.02 -2.88 3.99
N VAL A 361 -41.65 -4.06 3.52
CA VAL A 361 -42.21 -5.33 4.02
C VAL A 361 -41.74 -5.56 5.45
N TYR A 362 -42.54 -5.14 6.43
CA TYR A 362 -42.24 -5.28 7.85
C TYR A 362 -42.86 -6.56 8.41
N LEU A 363 -42.01 -7.43 8.96
CA LEU A 363 -42.37 -8.78 9.42
C LEU A 363 -42.99 -8.78 10.84
N GLY A 364 -42.93 -7.66 11.56
CA GLY A 364 -43.41 -7.57 12.95
C GLY A 364 -42.50 -8.23 13.99
N HIS A 365 -41.37 -8.79 13.58
CA HIS A 365 -40.37 -9.41 14.45
C HIS A 365 -38.97 -9.25 13.84
N ASN A 366 -37.93 -9.35 14.67
CA ASN A 366 -36.55 -9.32 14.21
C ASN A 366 -36.27 -10.53 13.30
N LYS A 367 -35.77 -10.27 12.09
CA LYS A 367 -35.39 -11.29 11.11
C LYS A 367 -34.15 -12.11 11.53
N GLY A 368 -33.24 -11.51 12.28
CA GLY A 368 -31.99 -12.12 12.73
C GLY A 368 -30.95 -12.35 11.63
N GLY A 369 -29.93 -13.14 11.97
CA GLY A 369 -28.85 -13.53 11.04
C GLY A 369 -28.00 -12.35 10.57
N ARG A 370 -27.47 -12.46 9.34
CA ARG A 370 -26.59 -11.42 8.77
C ARG A 370 -27.32 -10.09 8.50
N TRP A 371 -28.65 -10.11 8.45
CA TRP A 371 -29.44 -8.88 8.35
C TRP A 371 -29.36 -8.05 9.63
N GLU A 372 -29.53 -8.69 10.79
CA GLU A 372 -29.39 -8.01 12.08
C GLU A 372 -27.96 -7.46 12.27
N ASP A 373 -26.94 -8.22 11.91
CA ASP A 373 -25.55 -7.76 11.94
C ASP A 373 -25.36 -6.49 11.11
N ALA A 374 -25.92 -6.44 9.90
CA ALA A 374 -25.84 -5.28 9.02
C ALA A 374 -26.53 -4.04 9.63
N VAL A 375 -27.71 -4.23 10.24
CA VAL A 375 -28.41 -3.13 10.93
C VAL A 375 -27.59 -2.61 12.11
N ASN A 376 -27.04 -3.50 12.93
CA ASN A 376 -26.24 -3.12 14.10
C ASN A 376 -24.92 -2.43 13.70
N GLU A 377 -24.25 -2.90 12.64
CA GLU A 377 -23.02 -2.27 12.14
C GLU A 377 -23.28 -0.89 11.54
N VAL A 378 -24.37 -0.69 10.79
CA VAL A 378 -24.74 0.64 10.28
C VAL A 378 -25.12 1.57 11.44
N LYS A 379 -25.86 1.07 12.44
CA LYS A 379 -26.22 1.83 13.64
C LYS A 379 -24.99 2.37 14.37
N ASN A 380 -23.91 1.58 14.47
CA ASN A 380 -22.68 2.00 15.17
C ASN A 380 -22.06 3.30 14.61
N ASN A 381 -22.39 3.67 13.36
CA ASN A 381 -21.91 4.92 12.77
C ASN A 381 -22.62 6.17 13.33
N CYS A 382 -23.86 6.02 13.83
CA CYS A 382 -24.71 7.13 14.29
C CYS A 382 -25.17 7.01 15.75
N GLY A 383 -24.75 5.97 16.47
CA GLY A 383 -25.14 5.73 17.86
C GLY A 383 -26.64 5.44 18.00
N ASP A 384 -27.39 6.38 18.58
CA ASP A 384 -28.84 6.26 18.72
C ASP A 384 -29.61 6.64 17.44
N GLY A 385 -28.97 7.41 16.55
CA GLY A 385 -29.53 7.82 15.27
C GLY A 385 -29.39 6.76 14.17
N ILE A 386 -29.84 7.12 12.96
CA ILE A 386 -29.75 6.29 11.76
C ILE A 386 -28.97 6.99 10.65
N GLU A 387 -28.25 6.22 9.83
CA GLU A 387 -27.71 6.72 8.57
C GLU A 387 -28.84 6.87 7.55
N VAL A 388 -28.95 8.05 6.96
CA VAL A 388 -29.84 8.33 5.83
C VAL A 388 -29.08 9.01 4.70
N MET A 389 -29.61 8.91 3.49
CA MET A 389 -29.18 9.69 2.33
C MET A 389 -29.92 11.02 2.32
N VAL A 390 -29.18 12.10 2.14
CA VAL A 390 -29.69 13.47 2.03
C VAL A 390 -29.20 14.06 0.70
N SER A 391 -30.11 14.69 -0.04
CA SER A 391 -29.75 15.40 -1.28
C SER A 391 -28.80 16.57 -0.99
N ASN A 392 -27.73 16.70 -1.77
CA ASN A 392 -26.84 17.87 -1.66
C ASN A 392 -27.48 19.16 -2.19
N ASP A 393 -28.50 19.05 -3.05
CA ASP A 393 -29.15 20.21 -3.64
C ASP A 393 -30.29 20.74 -2.76
N THR A 394 -31.09 19.83 -2.18
CA THR A 394 -32.32 20.20 -1.45
C THR A 394 -32.19 20.10 0.06
N ASN A 395 -31.15 19.42 0.58
CA ASN A 395 -31.03 19.06 2.01
C ASN A 395 -32.20 18.24 2.57
N GLU A 396 -32.98 17.64 1.67
CA GLU A 396 -34.08 16.72 1.98
C GLU A 396 -33.62 15.27 2.00
#